data_AF-A0A354F2N1-F1
#
_entry.id   AF-A0A354F2N1-F1
#
_cell.length_a   1.000
_cell.length_b   1.000
_cell.length_c   1.000
_cell.angle_alpha   90.00
_cell.angle_beta   90.00
_cell.angle_gamma   90.00
#
_symmetry.space_group_name_H-M   'P 1'
#
loop_
_entity.id
_entity.type
_entity.pdbx_description
1 polymer ?
#
loop_
_entity_poly.entity_id
_entity_poly.type
_entity_poly.pdbx_seq_one_letter_code
_entity_poly.pdbx_strand_id
1 'polypeptide(L)'
;MLKVRKIRKVLKSKPTIEGAGVHLKRAFGFHEVSIFDPFLLLDDFRSDNPEDYIRGFPWHPHRGIETITYVLRGEVEHGDSMGNKGIISSGDLQWMTAGSGII
;
A
#
# COMPACT_ATOMS: atom_id res chain seq x y z
N MET A 1 -21.16 -11.44 27.68
CA MET A 1 -19.72 -11.70 27.46
C MET A 1 -19.48 -11.69 25.94
N LEU A 2 -18.59 -10.83 25.44
CA LEU A 2 -18.32 -10.74 23.99
C LEU A 2 -17.66 -12.03 23.51
N LYS A 3 -18.25 -12.67 22.50
CA LYS A 3 -17.71 -13.88 21.87
C LYS A 3 -16.45 -13.50 21.08
N VAL A 4 -15.30 -14.07 21.45
CA VAL A 4 -14.04 -13.84 20.74
C VAL A 4 -14.17 -14.29 19.27
N ARG A 5 -13.78 -13.42 18.33
CA ARG A 5 -13.78 -13.76 16.90
C ARG A 5 -12.73 -14.84 16.65
N LYS A 6 -13.12 -15.91 15.95
CA LYS A 6 -12.21 -16.98 15.53
C LYS A 6 -11.60 -16.64 14.17
N ILE A 7 -10.35 -17.04 13.95
CA ILE A 7 -9.70 -16.98 12.64
C ILE A 7 -10.48 -17.90 11.70
N ARG A 8 -11.03 -17.34 10.61
CA ARG A 8 -11.77 -18.10 9.60
C ARG A 8 -10.87 -18.66 8.51
N LYS A 9 -9.85 -17.90 8.11
CA LYS A 9 -8.90 -18.25 7.04
C LYS A 9 -7.56 -17.56 7.30
N VAL A 10 -6.47 -18.25 6.99
CA VAL A 10 -5.12 -17.68 6.96
C VAL A 10 -4.68 -17.65 5.50
N LEU A 11 -4.28 -16.48 5.02
CA LEU A 11 -3.71 -16.30 3.68
C LEU A 11 -2.23 -15.98 3.81
N LYS A 12 -1.40 -16.62 3.00
CA LYS A 12 0.01 -16.27 2.88
C LYS A 12 0.16 -15.24 1.77
N SER A 13 0.90 -14.16 2.05
CA SER A 13 1.19 -13.16 1.03
C SER A 13 2.04 -13.72 -0.11
N LYS A 14 1.88 -13.15 -1.29
CA LYS A 14 2.54 -13.58 -2.54
C LYS A 14 3.60 -12.55 -2.95
N PRO A 15 4.83 -12.97 -3.30
CA PRO A 15 5.80 -12.08 -3.94
C PRO A 15 5.20 -11.46 -5.20
N THR A 16 5.35 -10.15 -5.35
CA THR A 16 4.81 -9.37 -6.48
C THR A 16 5.81 -8.27 -6.85
N ILE A 17 5.82 -7.88 -8.12
CA ILE A 17 6.62 -6.76 -8.63
C ILE A 17 5.65 -5.70 -9.14
N GLU A 18 5.82 -4.45 -8.72
CA GLU A 18 4.98 -3.30 -9.08
C GLU A 18 5.84 -2.08 -9.44
N GLY A 19 5.22 -0.97 -9.85
CA GLY A 19 5.90 0.30 -10.11
C GLY A 19 7.08 0.15 -11.08
N ALA A 20 8.21 0.76 -10.76
CA ALA A 20 9.44 0.65 -11.55
C ALA A 20 10.28 -0.59 -11.19
N GLY A 21 9.65 -1.75 -11.02
CA GLY A 21 10.34 -3.01 -10.70
C GLY A 21 10.58 -3.21 -9.21
N VAL A 22 9.62 -2.77 -8.42
CA VAL A 22 9.64 -2.72 -6.96
C VAL A 22 9.12 -4.03 -6.37
N HIS A 23 9.91 -4.70 -5.52
CA HIS A 23 9.58 -6.02 -4.96
C HIS A 23 8.78 -5.91 -3.66
N LEU A 24 7.62 -6.57 -3.61
CA LEU A 24 6.73 -6.51 -2.46
C LEU A 24 6.02 -7.84 -2.19
N LYS A 25 5.28 -7.91 -1.08
CA LYS A 25 4.40 -9.05 -0.77
C LYS A 25 2.95 -8.61 -0.70
N ARG A 26 2.13 -9.10 -1.63
CA ARG A 26 0.68 -8.84 -1.66
C ARG A 26 -0.07 -9.80 -0.76
N ALA A 27 -0.75 -9.29 0.25
CA ALA A 27 -1.58 -10.08 1.17
C ALA A 27 -2.94 -10.43 0.55
N PHE A 28 -3.60 -9.45 -0.07
CA PHE A 28 -4.82 -9.61 -0.86
C PHE A 28 -4.90 -8.50 -1.92
N GLY A 29 -5.69 -8.72 -2.97
CA GLY A 29 -5.91 -7.73 -4.02
C GLY A 29 -7.23 -7.92 -4.74
N PHE A 30 -7.24 -7.60 -6.03
CA PHE A 30 -8.43 -7.55 -6.89
C PHE A 30 -9.33 -8.81 -6.81
N HIS A 31 -8.73 -10.00 -6.69
CA HIS A 31 -9.49 -11.25 -6.68
C HIS A 31 -10.16 -11.58 -5.33
N GLU A 32 -9.79 -10.87 -4.26
CA GLU A 32 -10.29 -11.12 -2.91
C GLU A 32 -11.20 -10.00 -2.37
N VAL A 33 -11.53 -8.99 -3.18
CA VAL A 33 -12.34 -7.83 -2.77
C VAL A 33 -13.66 -8.25 -2.10
N SER A 34 -14.37 -9.25 -2.63
CA SER A 34 -15.63 -9.70 -2.03
C SER A 34 -15.50 -10.30 -0.62
N ILE A 35 -14.28 -10.64 -0.20
CA ILE A 35 -13.96 -11.18 1.12
C ILE A 35 -13.50 -10.07 2.07
N PHE A 36 -12.89 -9.02 1.52
CA PHE A 36 -12.22 -7.96 2.28
C PHE A 36 -12.87 -6.59 2.17
N ASP A 37 -13.97 -6.43 1.43
CA ASP A 37 -14.80 -5.21 1.37
C ASP A 37 -14.92 -4.55 2.76
N PRO A 38 -14.47 -3.28 2.94
CA PRO A 38 -14.12 -2.28 1.92
C PRO A 38 -12.65 -2.22 1.47
N PHE A 39 -11.80 -3.14 1.91
CA PHE A 39 -10.38 -3.14 1.56
C PHE A 39 -10.14 -3.80 0.20
N LEU A 40 -9.46 -3.07 -0.70
CA LEU A 40 -9.23 -3.50 -2.08
C LEU A 40 -7.88 -4.19 -2.29
N LEU A 41 -6.86 -3.75 -1.54
CA LEU A 41 -5.49 -4.22 -1.68
C LEU A 41 -4.71 -3.99 -0.38
N LEU A 42 -3.80 -4.90 -0.06
CA LEU A 42 -2.81 -4.72 1.01
C LEU A 42 -1.47 -5.29 0.57
N ASP A 43 -0.49 -4.41 0.44
CA ASP A 43 0.89 -4.74 0.09
C ASP A 43 1.81 -4.46 1.28
N ASP A 44 2.74 -5.39 1.53
CA ASP A 44 3.81 -5.26 2.52
C ASP A 44 5.12 -5.01 1.77
N PHE A 45 5.64 -3.78 1.95
CA PHE A 45 6.81 -3.29 1.27
C PHE A 45 8.04 -3.35 2.17
N ARG A 46 8.96 -4.29 1.90
CA ARG A 46 10.20 -4.44 2.69
C ARG A 46 11.28 -5.14 1.88
N SER A 47 12.48 -4.57 1.92
CA SER A 47 13.70 -5.25 1.52
C SER A 47 14.90 -4.58 2.18
N ASP A 48 15.94 -5.37 2.48
CA ASP A 48 17.25 -4.86 2.89
C ASP A 48 18.17 -4.60 1.67
N ASN A 49 17.73 -4.99 0.46
CA ASN A 49 18.43 -4.73 -0.80
C ASN A 49 17.84 -3.49 -1.49
N PRO A 50 18.57 -2.36 -1.59
CA PRO A 50 18.09 -1.13 -2.22
C PRO A 50 17.59 -1.30 -3.67
N GLU A 51 18.21 -2.19 -4.44
CA GLU A 51 17.82 -2.43 -5.85
C GLU A 51 16.38 -2.93 -6.00
N ASP A 52 15.84 -3.55 -4.94
CA ASP A 52 14.47 -4.05 -4.90
C ASP A 52 13.43 -2.92 -4.76
N TYR A 53 13.83 -1.71 -4.38
CA TYR A 53 12.88 -0.64 -4.05
C TYR A 53 13.22 0.77 -4.50
N ILE A 54 14.49 1.09 -4.75
CA ILE A 54 14.94 2.49 -4.90
C ILE A 54 14.34 3.19 -6.11
N ARG A 55 13.93 2.45 -7.14
CA ARG A 55 13.24 2.99 -8.32
C ARG A 55 11.80 3.44 -8.03
N GLY A 56 11.22 2.97 -6.92
CA GLY A 56 9.94 3.41 -6.41
C GLY A 56 8.75 3.22 -7.35
N PHE A 57 7.72 4.02 -7.10
CA PHE A 57 6.50 4.06 -7.89
C PHE A 57 6.48 5.40 -8.64
N PRO A 58 6.78 5.41 -9.96
CA PRO A 58 6.64 6.61 -10.77
C PRO A 58 5.22 7.17 -10.73
N TRP A 59 5.01 8.38 -11.24
CA TRP A 59 3.69 8.99 -11.41
C TRP A 59 2.65 8.00 -11.97
N HIS A 60 1.57 7.77 -11.22
CA HIS A 60 0.51 6.84 -11.60
C HIS A 60 -0.85 7.28 -11.02
N PRO A 61 -1.96 7.08 -11.75
CA PRO A 61 -3.25 7.58 -11.33
C PRO A 61 -3.97 6.70 -10.30
N HIS A 62 -4.76 7.32 -9.44
CA HIS A 62 -5.80 6.69 -8.61
C HIS A 62 -7.13 7.43 -8.77
N ARG A 63 -8.25 6.70 -8.68
CA ARG A 63 -9.62 7.25 -8.72
C ARG A 63 -10.57 6.36 -7.94
N GLY A 64 -11.47 6.97 -7.17
CA GLY A 64 -12.55 6.27 -6.47
C GLY A 64 -12.10 5.45 -5.25
N ILE A 65 -10.86 5.64 -4.80
CA ILE A 65 -10.27 4.90 -3.69
C ILE A 65 -9.53 5.85 -2.75
N GLU A 66 -9.12 5.31 -1.61
CA GLU A 66 -8.16 5.93 -0.72
C GLU A 66 -6.94 5.02 -0.60
N THR A 67 -5.75 5.61 -0.50
CA THR A 67 -4.51 4.88 -0.21
C THR A 67 -4.00 5.29 1.16
N ILE A 68 -3.69 4.30 1.98
CA ILE A 68 -3.13 4.51 3.32
C ILE A 68 -1.74 3.89 3.34
N THR A 69 -0.72 4.73 3.50
CA THR A 69 0.67 4.33 3.61
C THR A 69 1.11 4.50 5.06
N TYR A 70 1.61 3.44 5.67
CA TYR A 70 2.19 3.46 7.01
C TYR A 70 3.61 2.91 6.97
N VAL A 71 4.59 3.70 7.40
CA VAL A 71 6.00 3.35 7.29
C VAL A 71 6.50 2.74 8.59
N LEU A 72 6.80 1.44 8.57
CA LEU A 72 7.34 0.74 9.73
C LEU A 72 8.81 1.09 10.02
N ARG A 73 9.61 1.27 8.97
CA ARG A 73 11.03 1.62 9.02
C ARG A 73 11.47 2.21 7.68
N GLY A 74 12.37 3.19 7.74
CA GLY A 74 12.83 3.92 6.56
C GLY A 74 12.00 5.16 6.30
N GLU A 75 12.04 5.63 5.05
CA GLU A 75 11.38 6.84 4.59
C GLU A 75 10.82 6.62 3.18
N VAL A 76 9.71 7.29 2.88
CA VAL A 76 9.10 7.30 1.54
C VAL A 76 8.87 8.75 1.13
N GLU A 77 9.45 9.16 0.01
CA GLU A 77 9.11 10.44 -0.62
C GLU A 77 7.82 10.29 -1.43
N HIS A 78 6.92 11.26 -1.29
CA HIS A 78 5.68 11.35 -2.02
C HIS A 78 5.51 12.72 -2.67
N GLY A 79 4.93 12.74 -3.86
CA GLY A 79 4.38 13.93 -4.49
C GLY A 79 3.09 13.60 -5.24
N ASP A 80 2.19 14.57 -5.33
CA ASP A 80 0.95 14.46 -6.10
C ASP A 80 0.72 15.63 -7.08
N SER A 81 -0.26 15.47 -7.95
CA SER A 81 -0.70 16.40 -8.99
C SER A 81 -1.43 17.63 -8.45
N MET A 82 -1.79 17.66 -7.16
CA MET A 82 -2.26 18.87 -6.48
C MET A 82 -1.11 19.74 -5.96
N GLY A 83 0.14 19.25 -6.11
CA GLY A 83 1.34 19.93 -5.67
C GLY A 83 1.74 19.60 -4.24
N ASN A 84 1.04 18.67 -3.56
CA ASN A 84 1.46 18.21 -2.25
C ASN A 84 2.73 17.38 -2.40
N LYS A 85 3.65 17.54 -1.44
CA LYS A 85 4.90 16.79 -1.38
C LYS A 85 5.26 16.56 0.08
N GLY A 86 5.94 15.46 0.37
CA GLY A 86 6.40 15.16 1.72
C GLY A 86 7.24 13.90 1.80
N ILE A 87 7.92 13.77 2.92
CA ILE A 87 8.59 12.54 3.34
C ILE A 87 7.73 11.91 4.43
N ILE A 88 7.40 10.63 4.27
CA ILE A 88 6.70 9.83 5.27
C ILE A 88 7.79 9.01 5.98
N SER A 89 8.12 9.37 7.21
CA SER A 89 9.20 8.74 7.99
C SER A 89 8.66 7.59 8.86
N SER A 90 9.56 6.90 9.55
CA SER A 90 9.21 5.76 10.38
C SER A 90 8.21 6.11 11.49
N GLY A 91 7.05 5.44 11.50
CA GLY A 91 5.93 5.71 12.40
C GLY A 91 4.89 6.68 11.83
N ASP A 92 5.19 7.35 10.71
CA ASP A 92 4.25 8.25 10.06
C ASP A 92 3.21 7.50 9.23
N LEU A 93 2.08 8.17 9.03
CA LEU A 93 0.98 7.72 8.20
C LEU A 93 0.60 8.81 7.20
N GLN A 94 0.43 8.41 5.94
CA GLN A 94 -0.25 9.19 4.93
C GLN A 94 -1.58 8.55 4.59
N TRP A 95 -2.66 9.34 4.66
CA TRP A 95 -3.98 8.96 4.15
C TRP A 95 -4.32 9.89 3.00
N MET A 96 -4.40 9.34 1.79
CA MET A 96 -4.69 10.11 0.57
C MET A 96 -6.04 9.69 0.00
N THR A 97 -6.97 10.63 -0.10
CA THR A 97 -8.28 10.44 -0.72
C THR A 97 -8.22 10.85 -2.19
N ALA A 98 -8.17 9.87 -3.10
CA ALA A 98 -8.06 10.18 -4.53
C ALA A 98 -9.35 10.78 -5.11
N GLY A 99 -10.52 10.41 -4.56
CA GLY A 99 -11.82 10.93 -4.98
C GLY A 99 -12.03 10.84 -6.50
N SER A 100 -12.26 11.98 -7.15
CA SER A 100 -12.49 12.06 -8.60
C SER A 100 -11.23 11.80 -9.45
N GLY A 101 -10.04 11.77 -8.85
CA GLY A 101 -8.79 11.50 -9.53
C GLY A 101 -7.61 12.22 -8.87
N ILE A 102 -6.49 11.51 -8.71
CA ILE A 102 -5.17 12.05 -8.37
C ILE A 102 -4.11 11.28 -9.15
N ILE A 103 -3.05 11.97 -9.56
CA ILE A 103 -1.80 11.41 -10.09
C ILE A 103 -0.69 11.75 -9.11
#